data_AF-A0A363UK92-F1
#
_entry.id   AF-A0A363UK92-F1
#
_cell.length_a   1.000
_cell.length_b   1.000
_cell.length_c   1.000
_cell.angle_alpha   90.00
_cell.angle_beta   90.00
_cell.angle_gamma   90.00
#
_symmetry.space_group_name_H-M   'P 1'
#
loop_
_entity.id
_entity.type
_entity.pdbx_description
1 polymer ?
#
loop_
_entity_poly.entity_id
_entity_poly.type
_entity_poly.pdbx_seq_one_letter_code
_entity_poly.pdbx_strand_id
1 'polypeptide(L)'
;MAIEIERKFLVCGEGWRDQVRHSSPMAQAYLNDAGRASVRVRIEAEQATLNIKQAVAGAQRLEFEYPIPLVDAQQLIAELGGGRIEKQRHRVPVGEQVWEIDEFFGDNAGLIVAEIELPSLQATFERPGWLGDEVTEDSRYYNHALAQHPYKDWAAS
;
A
#
# COMPACT_ATOMS: atom_id res chain seq x y z
N MET A 1 4.89 18.11 13.13
CA MET A 1 4.56 16.83 12.48
C MET A 1 5.84 16.31 11.85
N ALA A 2 6.23 15.07 12.14
CA ALA A 2 7.33 14.44 11.43
C ALA A 2 6.90 14.20 9.98
N ILE A 3 7.79 14.49 9.03
CA ILE A 3 7.61 14.06 7.64
C ILE A 3 8.01 12.58 7.63
N GLU A 4 7.06 11.69 7.32
CA GLU A 4 7.37 10.28 7.07
C GLU A 4 8.12 10.18 5.75
N ILE A 5 9.24 9.44 5.76
CA ILE A 5 10.06 9.22 4.57
C ILE A 5 9.99 7.73 4.27
N GLU A 6 9.33 7.40 3.17
CA GLU A 6 9.15 6.03 2.70
C GLU A 6 9.89 5.86 1.36
N ARG A 7 10.53 4.71 1.17
CA ARG A 7 11.06 4.30 -0.14
C ARG A 7 10.42 2.98 -0.57
N LYS A 8 10.15 2.85 -1.86
CA LYS A 8 9.43 1.72 -2.46
C LYS A 8 10.27 1.05 -3.53
N PHE A 9 10.29 -0.27 -3.53
CA PHE A 9 11.11 -1.08 -4.43
C PHE A 9 10.31 -2.23 -5.01
N LEU A 10 10.70 -2.67 -6.21
CA LEU A 10 10.30 -3.96 -6.75
C LEU A 10 11.02 -5.09 -6.00
N VAL A 11 10.43 -6.28 -6.03
CA VAL A 11 11.04 -7.50 -5.48
C VAL A 11 11.44 -8.42 -6.63
N CYS A 12 12.70 -8.85 -6.66
CA CYS A 12 13.28 -9.62 -7.78
C CYS A 12 13.61 -11.08 -7.45
N GLY A 13 13.22 -11.58 -6.27
CA GLY A 13 13.39 -12.98 -5.89
C GLY A 13 12.63 -13.36 -4.62
N GLU A 14 12.53 -14.65 -4.35
CA GLU A 14 11.65 -15.19 -3.29
C GLU A 14 12.33 -15.31 -1.90
N GLY A 15 13.61 -14.95 -1.79
CA GLY A 15 14.40 -15.15 -0.57
C GLY A 15 13.91 -14.38 0.67
N TRP A 16 12.96 -13.45 0.51
CA TRP A 16 12.31 -12.74 1.60
C TRP A 16 11.29 -13.62 2.34
N ARG A 17 10.73 -14.65 1.69
CA ARG A 17 9.65 -15.47 2.27
C ARG A 17 10.08 -16.21 3.53
N ASP A 18 11.30 -16.75 3.53
CA ASP A 18 11.87 -17.43 4.70
C ASP A 18 12.19 -16.47 5.86
N GLN A 19 12.13 -15.15 5.63
CA GLN A 19 12.45 -14.10 6.60
C GLN A 19 11.19 -13.42 7.17
N VAL A 20 10.00 -13.79 6.69
CA VAL A 20 8.73 -13.24 7.16
C VAL A 20 8.51 -13.55 8.63
N ARG A 21 8.24 -12.51 9.42
CA ARG A 21 7.90 -12.65 10.86
C ARG A 21 6.42 -12.51 11.15
N HIS A 22 5.75 -11.69 10.36
CA HIS A 22 4.32 -11.45 10.51
C HIS A 22 3.73 -11.17 9.13
N SER A 23 2.48 -11.58 8.94
CA SER A 23 1.73 -11.28 7.72
C SER A 23 0.33 -10.87 8.09
N SER A 24 -0.18 -9.82 7.44
CA SER A 24 -1.53 -9.32 7.65
C SER A 24 -2.26 -9.25 6.30
N PRO A 25 -3.44 -9.87 6.15
CA PRO A 25 -4.26 -9.68 4.98
C PRO A 25 -4.82 -8.25 5.00
N MET A 26 -4.82 -7.59 3.85
CA MET A 26 -5.32 -6.25 3.68
C MET A 26 -6.24 -6.15 2.47
N ALA A 27 -7.34 -5.45 2.64
CA ALA A 27 -8.24 -5.09 1.54
C ALA A 27 -8.57 -3.60 1.65
N GLN A 28 -8.62 -2.88 0.55
CA GLN A 28 -9.03 -1.48 0.53
C GLN A 28 -9.73 -1.14 -0.77
N ALA A 29 -10.59 -0.14 -0.71
CA ALA A 29 -11.25 0.44 -1.87
C ALA A 29 -11.43 1.95 -1.70
N TYR A 30 -11.46 2.65 -2.82
CA TYR A 30 -11.82 4.07 -2.88
C TYR A 30 -13.33 4.16 -3.14
N LEU A 31 -14.03 4.95 -2.32
CA LEU A 31 -15.49 5.11 -2.39
C LEU A 31 -15.92 6.26 -3.30
N ASN A 32 -14.95 6.96 -3.89
CA ASN A 32 -15.19 8.02 -4.86
C ASN A 32 -13.98 8.19 -5.79
N ASP A 33 -14.26 8.50 -7.06
CA ASP A 33 -13.21 8.65 -8.08
C ASP A 33 -12.64 10.07 -8.16
N ALA A 34 -13.48 11.06 -7.85
CA ALA A 34 -13.14 12.47 -7.91
C ALA A 34 -13.90 13.28 -6.86
N GLY A 35 -13.41 14.48 -6.57
CA GLY A 35 -14.08 15.41 -5.67
C GLY A 35 -13.09 16.25 -4.86
N ARG A 36 -13.62 16.91 -3.81
CA ARG A 36 -12.80 17.72 -2.88
C ARG A 36 -12.03 16.87 -1.86
N ALA A 37 -12.35 15.58 -1.76
CA ALA A 37 -11.69 14.62 -0.88
C ALA A 37 -11.63 13.24 -1.55
N SER A 38 -10.65 12.44 -1.15
CA SER A 38 -10.56 11.00 -1.38
C SER A 38 -11.06 10.28 -0.13
N VAL A 39 -12.02 9.38 -0.29
CA VAL A 39 -12.57 8.54 0.77
C VAL A 39 -12.14 7.10 0.51
N ARG A 40 -11.40 6.53 1.46
CA ARG A 40 -10.87 5.17 1.36
C ARG A 40 -11.33 4.34 2.55
N VAL A 41 -11.92 3.20 2.28
CA VAL A 41 -12.14 2.15 3.27
C VAL A 41 -10.95 1.18 3.22
N ARG A 42 -10.42 0.81 4.39
CA ARG A 42 -9.33 -0.16 4.53
C ARG A 42 -9.70 -1.17 5.60
N ILE A 43 -9.40 -2.44 5.33
CA ILE A 43 -9.40 -3.55 6.27
C ILE A 43 -7.95 -4.03 6.37
N GLU A 44 -7.49 -4.25 7.60
CA GLU A 44 -6.22 -4.89 7.93
C GLU A 44 -6.49 -5.93 9.03
N ALA A 45 -6.28 -7.20 8.70
CA ALA A 45 -6.71 -8.33 9.52
C ALA A 45 -8.18 -8.19 9.97
N GLU A 46 -8.42 -7.94 11.25
CA GLU A 46 -9.77 -7.83 11.85
C GLU A 46 -10.19 -6.38 12.14
N GLN A 47 -9.39 -5.40 11.72
CA GLN A 47 -9.64 -3.98 11.96
C GLN A 47 -9.98 -3.28 10.66
N ALA A 48 -10.87 -2.29 10.74
CA ALA A 48 -11.26 -1.48 9.59
C ALA A 48 -11.26 0.01 9.90
N THR A 49 -10.82 0.81 8.93
CA THR A 49 -10.81 2.26 9.02
C THR A 49 -11.39 2.92 7.77
N LEU A 50 -12.02 4.06 7.98
CA LEU A 50 -12.40 5.01 6.94
C LEU A 50 -11.43 6.19 7.00
N ASN A 51 -10.74 6.43 5.90
CA ASN A 51 -9.78 7.53 5.74
C ASN A 51 -10.35 8.56 4.76
N ILE A 52 -10.37 9.83 5.15
CA ILE A 52 -10.86 10.95 4.33
C ILE A 52 -9.73 11.95 4.18
N LYS A 53 -9.24 12.13 2.96
CA LYS A 53 -8.11 13.01 2.62
C LYS A 53 -8.55 14.12 1.70
N GLN A 54 -8.20 15.37 2.00
CA GLN A 54 -8.43 16.47 1.06
C GLN A 54 -7.66 16.24 -0.25
N ALA A 55 -8.35 16.40 -1.38
CA ALA A 55 -7.79 16.19 -2.72
C ALA A 55 -7.14 17.48 -3.24
N VAL A 56 -6.04 17.89 -2.60
CA VAL A 56 -5.24 19.06 -2.99
C VAL A 56 -3.79 18.66 -3.29
N ALA A 57 -3.15 19.41 -4.18
CA ALA A 57 -1.73 19.28 -4.44
C ALA A 57 -0.91 19.85 -3.28
N GLY A 58 0.23 19.23 -2.97
CA GLY A 58 1.16 19.68 -1.93
C GLY A 58 1.32 18.68 -0.78
N ALA A 59 2.31 18.94 0.07
CA ALA A 59 2.72 18.05 1.16
C ALA A 59 1.81 18.09 2.40
N GLN A 60 0.92 19.09 2.50
CA GLN A 60 0.01 19.27 3.63
C GLN A 60 -1.43 19.25 3.14
N ARG A 61 -2.21 18.33 3.68
CA ARG A 61 -3.64 18.17 3.39
C ARG A 61 -4.38 17.80 4.67
N LEU A 62 -5.66 18.13 4.73
CA LEU A 62 -6.51 17.63 5.80
C LEU A 62 -6.67 16.11 5.65
N GLU A 63 -6.52 15.39 6.75
CA GLU A 63 -6.69 13.94 6.83
C GLU A 63 -7.49 13.60 8.08
N PHE A 64 -8.49 12.74 7.92
CA PHE A 64 -9.32 12.22 8.99
C PHE A 64 -9.33 10.70 8.91
N GLU A 65 -9.20 10.04 10.06
CA GLU A 65 -9.23 8.59 10.16
C GLU A 65 -10.19 8.16 11.26
N TYR A 66 -11.10 7.25 10.92
CA TYR A 66 -12.12 6.74 11.84
C TYR A 66 -12.13 5.22 11.82
N PRO A 67 -12.12 4.54 12.98
CA PRO A 67 -12.44 3.13 13.02
C PRO A 67 -13.91 2.92 12.62
N ILE A 68 -14.19 1.86 11.86
CA ILE A 68 -15.54 1.45 11.48
C ILE A 68 -15.74 -0.04 11.74
N PRO A 69 -16.98 -0.53 11.91
CA PRO A 69 -17.23 -1.96 12.04
C PRO A 69 -16.69 -2.74 10.84
N LEU A 70 -16.08 -3.90 11.09
CA LEU A 70 -15.51 -4.76 10.04
C LEU A 70 -16.56 -5.17 9.00
N VAL A 71 -17.78 -5.50 9.45
CA VAL A 71 -18.90 -5.88 8.58
C VAL A 71 -19.27 -4.73 7.63
N ASP A 72 -19.34 -3.50 8.14
CA ASP A 72 -19.63 -2.33 7.31
C ASP A 72 -18.52 -2.12 6.28
N ALA A 73 -17.26 -2.26 6.69
CA ALA A 73 -16.12 -2.12 5.77
C ALA A 73 -16.13 -3.16 4.65
N GLN A 74 -16.45 -4.41 4.97
CA GLN A 74 -16.59 -5.49 3.98
C GLN A 74 -17.70 -5.17 2.98
N GLN A 75 -18.85 -4.70 3.46
CA GLN A 75 -19.97 -4.30 2.60
C GLN A 75 -19.62 -3.08 1.73
N LEU A 76 -18.94 -2.07 2.29
CA LEU A 76 -18.50 -0.90 1.56
C LEU A 76 -17.54 -1.27 0.41
N ILE A 77 -16.56 -2.14 0.66
CA ILE A 77 -15.65 -2.64 -0.38
C ILE A 77 -16.42 -3.45 -1.43
N ALA A 78 -17.36 -4.30 -1.00
CA ALA A 78 -18.12 -5.20 -1.86
C ALA A 78 -19.07 -4.45 -2.81
N GLU A 79 -19.77 -3.43 -2.33
CA GLU A 79 -20.91 -2.82 -3.04
C GLU A 79 -20.58 -1.44 -3.62
N LEU A 80 -19.69 -0.68 -2.97
CA LEU A 80 -19.42 0.72 -3.30
C LEU A 80 -17.98 0.99 -3.75
N GLY A 81 -17.08 0.03 -3.54
CA GLY A 81 -15.70 0.14 -3.98
C GLY A 81 -15.60 0.10 -5.50
N GLY A 82 -14.99 1.13 -6.11
CA GLY A 82 -14.59 1.08 -7.51
C GLY A 82 -13.41 0.12 -7.69
N GLY A 83 -12.20 0.68 -7.66
CA GLY A 83 -10.97 -0.10 -7.67
C GLY A 83 -10.66 -0.77 -6.33
N ARG A 84 -10.43 -2.09 -6.35
CA ARG A 84 -10.05 -2.88 -5.17
C ARG A 84 -8.57 -3.18 -5.16
N ILE A 85 -7.96 -3.00 -3.99
CA ILE A 85 -6.62 -3.48 -3.70
C ILE A 85 -6.74 -4.56 -2.64
N GLU A 86 -6.31 -5.77 -3.00
CA GLU A 86 -6.23 -6.92 -2.11
C GLU A 86 -4.76 -7.35 -2.07
N LYS A 87 -4.21 -7.50 -0.87
CA LYS A 87 -2.79 -7.85 -0.68
C LYS A 87 -2.56 -8.55 0.66
N GLN A 88 -1.43 -9.23 0.77
CA GLN A 88 -0.89 -9.68 2.04
C GLN A 88 0.38 -8.86 2.32
N ARG A 89 0.37 -8.13 3.43
CA ARG A 89 1.53 -7.36 3.89
C ARG A 89 2.37 -8.21 4.81
N HIS A 90 3.59 -8.52 4.38
CA HIS A 90 4.57 -9.29 5.12
C HIS A 90 5.60 -8.36 5.77
N ARG A 91 5.83 -8.53 7.06
CA ARG A 91 6.88 -7.81 7.80
C ARG A 91 8.15 -8.64 7.84
N VAL A 92 9.21 -8.13 7.24
CA VAL A 92 10.51 -8.80 7.09
C VAL A 92 11.61 -7.95 7.74
N PRO A 93 12.14 -8.35 8.91
CA PRO A 93 13.26 -7.67 9.53
C PRO A 93 14.54 -7.92 8.75
N VAL A 94 15.27 -6.86 8.41
CA VAL A 94 16.61 -6.90 7.82
C VAL A 94 17.46 -5.86 8.55
N GLY A 95 18.46 -6.32 9.29
CA GLY A 95 19.23 -5.45 10.17
C GLY A 95 18.36 -4.81 11.25
N GLU A 96 18.45 -3.48 11.36
CA GLU A 96 17.66 -2.67 12.28
C GLU A 96 16.32 -2.20 11.67
N GLN A 97 16.07 -2.50 10.40
CA GLN A 97 14.87 -2.04 9.69
C GLN A 97 13.87 -3.18 9.51
N VAL A 98 12.59 -2.82 9.47
CA VAL A 98 11.51 -3.72 9.12
C VAL A 98 10.97 -3.30 7.76
N TRP A 99 11.05 -4.21 6.80
CA TRP A 99 10.46 -4.05 5.49
C TRP A 99 9.01 -4.50 5.50
N GLU A 100 8.16 -3.75 4.81
CA GLU A 100 6.80 -4.15 4.51
C GLU A 100 6.75 -4.60 3.05
N ILE A 101 6.67 -5.92 2.84
CA ILE A 101 6.55 -6.53 1.51
C ILE A 101 5.08 -6.81 1.25
N ASP A 102 4.53 -6.14 0.24
CA ASP A 102 3.16 -6.33 -0.20
C ASP A 102 3.11 -7.28 -1.39
N GLU A 103 2.48 -8.44 -1.18
CA GLU A 103 2.11 -9.37 -2.25
C GLU A 103 0.66 -9.12 -2.64
N PHE A 104 0.43 -8.64 -3.87
CA PHE A 104 -0.90 -8.26 -4.34
C PHE A 104 -1.67 -9.44 -4.95
N PHE A 105 -2.99 -9.37 -4.86
CA PHE A 105 -3.94 -10.37 -5.37
C PHE A 105 -5.00 -9.71 -6.27
N GLY A 106 -5.93 -10.54 -6.79
CA GLY A 106 -7.01 -10.09 -7.65
C GLY A 106 -6.48 -9.46 -8.94
N ASP A 107 -6.99 -8.28 -9.29
CA ASP A 107 -6.57 -7.56 -10.49
C ASP A 107 -5.11 -7.09 -10.46
N ASN A 108 -4.49 -7.08 -9.28
CA ASN A 108 -3.09 -6.71 -9.08
C ASN A 108 -2.18 -7.93 -8.85
N ALA A 109 -2.69 -9.15 -9.06
CA ALA A 109 -1.94 -10.38 -8.83
C ALA A 109 -0.63 -10.44 -9.64
N GLY A 110 0.44 -10.92 -8.99
CA GLY A 110 1.78 -11.02 -9.56
C GLY A 110 2.68 -9.80 -9.28
N LEU A 111 2.10 -8.68 -8.83
CA LEU A 111 2.89 -7.54 -8.33
C LEU A 111 3.34 -7.80 -6.89
N ILE A 112 4.63 -7.59 -6.64
CA ILE A 112 5.22 -7.58 -5.28
C ILE A 112 6.07 -6.34 -5.14
N VAL A 113 5.82 -5.55 -4.10
CA VAL A 113 6.61 -4.35 -3.77
C VAL A 113 7.07 -4.41 -2.32
N ALA A 114 8.23 -3.82 -2.05
CA ALA A 114 8.77 -3.66 -0.71
C ALA A 114 8.87 -2.18 -0.35
N GLU A 115 8.34 -1.82 0.82
CA GLU A 115 8.38 -0.48 1.39
C GLU A 115 9.25 -0.50 2.66
N ILE A 116 9.97 0.61 2.88
CA ILE A 116 10.75 0.86 4.09
C ILE A 116 10.56 2.30 4.54
N GLU A 117 10.22 2.48 5.81
CA GLU A 117 10.19 3.78 6.46
C GLU A 117 11.58 4.13 7.00
N LEU A 118 11.98 5.38 6.81
CA LEU A 118 13.30 5.90 7.16
C LEU A 118 13.20 7.19 7.97
N PRO A 119 14.16 7.44 8.88
CA PRO A 119 14.19 8.68 9.67
C PRO A 119 14.65 9.90 8.87
N SER A 120 15.31 9.70 7.72
CA SER A 120 15.80 10.78 6.84
C SER A 120 16.02 10.26 5.42
N LEU A 121 16.10 11.18 4.44
CA LEU A 121 16.38 10.86 3.04
C LEU A 121 17.81 10.31 2.84
N GLN A 122 18.73 10.63 3.75
CA GLN A 122 20.12 10.17 3.74
C GLN A 122 20.34 8.91 4.58
N ALA A 123 19.29 8.39 5.23
CA ALA A 123 19.39 7.18 6.02
C ALA A 123 19.81 6.01 5.13
N THR A 124 20.85 5.32 5.55
CA THR A 124 21.31 4.08 4.92
C THR A 124 20.55 2.91 5.50
N PHE A 125 20.34 1.88 4.69
CA PHE A 125 19.71 0.62 5.10
C PHE A 125 20.36 -0.54 4.37
N GLU A 126 20.21 -1.74 4.92
CA GLU A 126 20.72 -2.96 4.30
C GLU A 126 19.94 -3.30 3.03
N ARG A 127 20.65 -3.67 1.96
CA ARG A 127 20.05 -4.04 0.67
C ARG A 127 20.09 -5.57 0.50
N PRO A 128 19.02 -6.29 0.87
CA PRO A 128 18.98 -7.74 0.73
C PRO A 128 18.92 -8.15 -0.75
N GLY A 129 19.35 -9.38 -1.06
CA GLY A 129 19.45 -9.87 -2.45
C GLY A 129 18.13 -9.99 -3.21
N TRP A 130 16.99 -9.90 -2.53
CA TRP A 130 15.64 -9.88 -3.14
C TRP A 130 15.16 -8.46 -3.49
N LEU A 131 15.89 -7.41 -3.10
CA LEU A 131 15.53 -6.03 -3.34
C LEU A 131 15.90 -5.60 -4.77
N GLY A 132 14.88 -5.24 -5.56
CA GLY A 132 15.02 -4.81 -6.94
C GLY A 132 15.12 -3.29 -7.10
N ASP A 133 14.61 -2.83 -8.24
CA ASP A 133 14.64 -1.42 -8.64
C ASP A 133 13.80 -0.56 -7.71
N GLU A 134 14.28 0.66 -7.46
CA GLU A 134 13.52 1.66 -6.73
C GLU A 134 12.44 2.27 -7.62
N VAL A 135 11.21 2.29 -7.11
CA VAL A 135 10.02 2.83 -7.78
C VAL A 135 9.31 3.87 -6.92
N THR A 136 10.04 4.48 -5.96
CA THR A 136 9.52 5.52 -5.06
C THR A 136 8.83 6.66 -5.81
N GLU A 137 9.38 7.13 -6.93
CA GLU A 137 8.81 8.25 -7.70
C GLU A 137 7.81 7.80 -8.80
N ASP A 138 7.63 6.50 -9.01
CA ASP A 138 6.71 5.98 -10.03
C ASP A 138 5.31 5.81 -9.45
N SER A 139 4.45 6.80 -9.75
CA SER A 139 3.09 6.88 -9.23
C SER A 139 2.22 5.66 -9.59
N ARG A 140 2.58 4.87 -10.60
CA ARG A 140 1.82 3.65 -10.99
C ARG A 140 1.81 2.61 -9.87
N TYR A 141 2.85 2.55 -9.04
CA TYR A 141 2.97 1.57 -7.93
C TYR A 141 2.27 2.02 -6.63
N TYR A 142 1.50 3.10 -6.67
CA TYR A 142 0.76 3.60 -5.52
C TYR A 142 -0.63 2.97 -5.47
N ASN A 143 -1.14 2.64 -4.28
CA ASN A 143 -2.44 1.97 -4.12
C ASN A 143 -3.59 2.68 -4.84
N HIS A 144 -3.57 4.02 -4.90
CA HIS A 144 -4.57 4.79 -5.64
C HIS A 144 -4.50 4.53 -7.15
N ALA A 145 -3.29 4.54 -7.73
CA ALA A 145 -3.09 4.27 -9.15
C ALA A 145 -3.42 2.81 -9.49
N LEU A 146 -2.98 1.85 -8.66
CA LEU A 146 -3.30 0.44 -8.81
C LEU A 146 -4.82 0.16 -8.69
N ALA A 147 -5.56 0.97 -7.94
CA ALA A 147 -7.01 0.83 -7.85
C ALA A 147 -7.68 1.32 -9.15
N GLN A 148 -7.15 2.38 -9.78
CA GLN A 148 -7.71 2.96 -11.00
C GLN A 148 -7.27 2.24 -12.28
N HIS A 149 -6.02 1.79 -12.33
CA HIS A 149 -5.41 1.10 -13.45
C HIS A 149 -4.57 -0.08 -12.92
N PRO A 150 -5.22 -1.23 -12.70
CA PRO A 150 -4.60 -2.36 -12.02
C PRO A 150 -3.49 -2.99 -12.86
N TYR A 151 -2.60 -3.71 -12.17
CA TYR A 151 -1.39 -4.30 -12.75
C TYR A 151 -1.66 -5.17 -13.97
N LYS A 152 -2.76 -5.92 -14.00
CA LYS A 152 -3.16 -6.74 -15.15
C LYS A 152 -3.31 -5.94 -16.47
N ASP A 153 -3.57 -4.63 -16.38
CA ASP A 153 -3.84 -3.78 -17.53
C ASP A 153 -2.58 -3.02 -18.03
N TRP A 154 -1.44 -3.13 -17.34
CA TRP A 154 -0.24 -2.36 -17.68
C TRP A 154 0.45 -2.80 -18.98
N ALA A 155 0.25 -4.06 -19.39
CA ALA A 155 0.82 -4.62 -20.62
C ALA A 155 -0.10 -4.40 -21.85
N ALA A 156 -1.25 -3.76 -21.67
CA ALA A 156 -2.19 -3.44 -22.75
C ALA A 156 -1.88 -2.10 -23.47
N SER A 157 -0.66 -1.57 -23.32
CA SER A 157 -0.22 -0.31 -23.94
C SER A 157 1.14 -0.44 -24.62
#